data_AF-A0A517WIL2-F1
#
_entry.id   AF-A0A517WIL2-F1
#
_cell.length_a   1.000
_cell.length_b   1.000
_cell.length_c   1.000
_cell.angle_alpha   90.00
_cell.angle_beta   90.00
_cell.angle_gamma   90.00
#
_symmetry.space_group_name_H-M   'P 1'
#
loop_
_entity.id
_entity.type
_entity.pdbx_description
1 polymer ?
#
loop_
_entity_poly.entity_id
_entity_poly.type
_entity_poly.pdbx_seq_one_letter_code
_entity_poly.pdbx_strand_id
1 'polypeptide(L)'
;MHNLIIDTPLGEINFFVFGVTPGVQVQLDQVPLSPRLPAGMSLDNCLGILLQVSCREPAEDLIFECRLRGHKHDSCSYEGGQHLFAMSWENAQTQLMIGTEDEESLNARLPEGQKYEFCPLGHDEKGISLTLPDLKKGSRCSFHFIVAWQDFPAADSGACWYAVDVRHTDLWKAFNHS
;
A
#
# COMPACT_ATOMS: atom_id res chain seq x y z
N MET A 1 -16.65 10.12 -1.96
CA MET A 1 -15.19 10.00 -1.87
C MET A 1 -14.93 9.02 -0.74
N HIS A 2 -14.29 7.89 -1.02
CA HIS A 2 -13.92 6.92 0.00
C HIS A 2 -12.45 7.17 0.32
N ASN A 3 -12.19 7.73 1.49
CA ASN A 3 -10.86 8.05 1.95
C ASN A 3 -10.59 7.44 3.33
N LEU A 4 -9.34 7.11 3.57
CA LEU A 4 -8.82 6.73 4.87
C LEU A 4 -7.59 7.60 5.14
N ILE A 5 -7.47 8.09 6.38
CA ILE A 5 -6.38 8.96 6.79
C ILE A 5 -5.68 8.31 7.98
N ILE A 6 -4.35 8.30 7.94
CA ILE A 6 -3.49 7.78 9.01
C ILE A 6 -2.53 8.86 9.44
N ASP A 7 -2.44 9.10 10.74
CA ASP A 7 -1.43 9.97 11.31
C ASP A 7 -0.10 9.22 11.48
N THR A 8 0.98 9.81 10.96
CA THR A 8 2.35 9.34 11.17
C THR A 8 3.23 10.47 11.71
N PRO A 9 4.42 10.17 12.25
CA PRO A 9 5.32 11.23 12.71
C PRO A 9 5.74 12.21 11.59
N LEU A 10 5.78 11.75 10.33
CA LEU A 10 6.12 12.58 9.16
C LEU A 10 4.92 13.32 8.54
N GLY A 11 3.70 13.09 9.04
CA GLY A 11 2.49 13.73 8.52
C GLY A 11 1.34 12.75 8.31
N GLU A 12 0.25 13.25 7.77
CA GLU A 12 -0.94 12.46 7.44
C GLU A 12 -0.69 11.68 6.14
N ILE A 13 -1.05 10.40 6.10
CA ILE A 13 -1.12 9.64 4.85
C ILE A 13 -2.59 9.49 4.48
N ASN A 14 -2.92 9.97 3.28
CA ASN A 14 -4.26 9.89 2.74
C ASN A 14 -4.34 8.78 1.70
N PHE A 15 -5.27 7.85 1.90
CA PHE A 15 -5.62 6.81 0.96
C PHE A 15 -6.92 7.18 0.27
N PHE A 16 -6.99 7.03 -1.05
CA PHE A 16 -8.18 7.35 -1.82
C PHE A 16 -8.24 6.56 -3.11
N VAL A 17 -9.48 6.38 -3.61
CA VAL A 17 -9.76 5.69 -4.86
C VAL A 17 -10.43 6.66 -5.83
N PHE A 18 -9.85 6.82 -7.02
CA PHE A 18 -10.42 7.58 -8.13
C PHE A 18 -11.15 6.68 -9.12
N GLY A 19 -11.97 7.28 -9.99
CA GLY A 19 -12.74 6.57 -11.01
C GLY A 19 -13.99 5.84 -10.49
N VAL A 20 -14.32 5.96 -9.20
CA VAL A 20 -15.45 5.24 -8.59
C VAL A 20 -16.78 5.74 -9.16
N THR A 21 -17.47 4.88 -9.90
CA THR A 21 -18.83 5.10 -10.42
C THR A 21 -19.90 4.52 -9.48
N PRO A 22 -21.20 4.85 -9.64
CA PRO A 22 -22.27 4.26 -8.82
C PRO A 22 -22.36 2.73 -8.87
N GLY A 23 -21.85 2.11 -9.94
CA GLY A 23 -21.77 0.65 -10.10
C GLY A 23 -20.62 0.01 -9.31
N VAL A 24 -19.72 0.78 -8.72
CA VAL A 24 -18.54 0.30 -8.00
C VAL A 24 -18.69 0.58 -6.52
N GLN A 25 -18.62 -0.48 -5.71
CA GLN A 25 -18.52 -0.37 -4.26
C GLN A 25 -17.07 -0.54 -3.85
N VAL A 26 -16.57 0.41 -3.05
CA VAL A 26 -15.22 0.34 -2.48
C VAL A 26 -15.30 0.41 -0.97
N GLN A 27 -14.45 -0.35 -0.31
CA GLN A 27 -14.26 -0.30 1.14
C GLN A 27 -12.76 -0.16 1.40
N LEU A 28 -12.40 0.78 2.28
CA LEU A 28 -11.05 1.00 2.75
C LEU A 28 -11.02 0.75 4.25
N ASP A 29 -10.21 -0.20 4.68
CA ASP A 29 -10.05 -0.56 6.07
C ASP A 29 -8.56 -0.55 6.45
N GLN A 30 -8.26 -0.43 7.74
CA GLN A 30 -6.93 -0.59 8.30
C GLN A 30 -6.89 -1.67 9.37
N VAL A 31 -5.75 -2.35 9.48
CA VAL A 31 -5.47 -3.33 10.54
C VAL A 31 -4.06 -3.13 11.07
N PRO A 32 -3.84 -3.17 12.39
CA PRO A 32 -2.49 -3.22 12.94
C PRO A 32 -1.82 -4.54 12.56
N LEU A 33 -0.53 -4.47 12.22
CA LEU A 33 0.29 -5.62 11.85
C LEU A 33 1.45 -5.80 12.82
N SER A 34 1.83 -7.05 13.01
CA SER A 34 3.06 -7.45 13.69
C SER A 34 3.91 -8.23 12.70
N PRO A 35 4.65 -7.54 11.80
CA PRO A 35 5.44 -8.21 10.77
C PRO A 35 6.56 -9.04 11.41
N ARG A 36 6.98 -10.10 10.71
CA ARG A 36 8.12 -10.92 11.16
C ARG A 36 9.42 -10.23 10.79
N LEU A 37 10.02 -9.56 11.76
CA LEU A 37 11.29 -8.87 11.55
C LEU A 37 12.49 -9.78 11.86
N PRO A 38 13.64 -9.59 11.19
CA PRO A 38 14.92 -10.17 11.59
C PRO A 38 15.28 -9.85 13.04
N ALA A 39 16.12 -10.70 13.66
CA ALA A 39 16.53 -10.51 15.05
C ALA A 39 17.27 -9.19 15.26
N GLY A 40 16.90 -8.44 16.30
CA GLY A 40 17.47 -7.13 16.64
C GLY A 40 16.63 -5.96 16.13
N MET A 41 15.81 -6.17 15.09
CA MET A 41 15.00 -5.14 14.47
C MET A 41 13.70 -4.86 15.23
N SER A 42 13.28 -3.59 15.23
CA SER A 42 12.02 -3.14 15.83
C SER A 42 11.39 -2.02 15.01
N LEU A 43 10.08 -1.84 15.20
CA LEU A 43 9.28 -0.76 14.62
C LEU A 43 8.48 -0.08 15.71
N ASP A 44 8.12 1.17 15.48
CA ASP A 44 7.15 1.85 16.34
C ASP A 44 5.73 1.46 15.96
N ASN A 45 5.47 1.31 14.66
CA ASN A 45 4.17 0.88 14.17
C ASN A 45 4.24 0.25 12.77
N CYS A 46 3.25 -0.59 12.48
CA CYS A 46 3.01 -1.17 11.17
C CYS A 46 1.50 -1.36 10.97
N LEU A 47 0.95 -0.78 9.91
CA LEU A 47 -0.46 -0.81 9.57
C LEU A 47 -0.64 -1.36 8.16
N GLY A 48 -1.55 -2.30 8.01
CA GLY A 48 -1.98 -2.80 6.71
C GLY A 48 -3.27 -2.13 6.27
N ILE A 49 -3.29 -1.61 5.05
CA ILE A 49 -4.41 -0.89 4.45
C ILE A 49 -4.97 -1.72 3.33
N LEU A 50 -6.25 -2.07 3.44
CA LEU A 50 -6.92 -2.96 2.51
C LEU A 50 -8.00 -2.20 1.77
N LEU A 51 -7.84 -2.15 0.45
CA LEU A 51 -8.89 -1.79 -0.48
C LEU A 51 -9.64 -3.06 -0.89
N GLN A 52 -10.96 -3.04 -0.74
CA GLN A 52 -11.86 -4.05 -1.29
C GLN A 52 -12.76 -3.39 -2.33
N VAL A 53 -12.89 -4.01 -3.51
CA VAL A 53 -13.69 -3.50 -4.62
C VAL A 53 -14.70 -4.56 -5.06
N SER A 54 -15.95 -4.15 -5.25
CA SER A 54 -17.02 -4.97 -5.79
C SER A 54 -17.77 -4.24 -6.90
N CYS A 55 -17.81 -4.84 -8.08
CA CYS A 55 -18.35 -4.22 -9.29
C CYS A 55 -19.74 -4.78 -9.64
N ARG A 56 -20.76 -3.93 -9.69
CA ARG A 56 -22.11 -4.24 -10.20
C ARG A 56 -22.25 -3.94 -11.69
N GLU A 57 -21.33 -3.14 -12.22
CA GLU A 57 -21.16 -2.79 -13.63
C GLU A 57 -19.66 -2.88 -13.96
N PRO A 58 -19.27 -2.95 -15.24
CA PRO A 58 -17.86 -2.86 -15.62
C PRO A 58 -17.23 -1.56 -15.10
N ALA A 59 -15.98 -1.61 -14.68
CA ALA A 59 -15.23 -0.46 -14.21
C ALA A 59 -13.82 -0.46 -14.79
N GLU A 60 -13.42 0.71 -15.27
CA GLU A 60 -12.15 1.00 -15.93
C GLU A 60 -11.54 2.22 -15.22
N ASP A 61 -10.24 2.45 -15.40
CA ASP A 61 -9.52 3.62 -14.88
C ASP A 61 -9.66 3.87 -13.36
N LEU A 62 -9.84 2.79 -12.57
CA LEU A 62 -9.79 2.88 -11.12
C LEU A 62 -8.34 3.05 -10.66
N ILE A 63 -8.07 4.07 -9.84
CA ILE A 63 -6.73 4.34 -9.31
C ILE A 63 -6.81 4.37 -7.80
N PHE A 64 -6.02 3.52 -7.15
CA PHE A 64 -5.81 3.52 -5.71
C PHE A 64 -4.51 4.23 -5.39
N GLU A 65 -4.58 5.34 -4.65
CA GLU A 65 -3.39 6.08 -4.26
C GLU A 65 -3.24 6.19 -2.76
N CYS A 66 -1.99 6.26 -2.32
CA CYS A 66 -1.61 6.74 -1.01
C CYS A 66 -0.73 7.98 -1.16
N ARG A 67 -1.03 9.05 -0.42
CA ARG A 67 -0.23 10.28 -0.44
C ARG A 67 0.12 10.76 0.96
N LEU A 68 1.42 10.94 1.21
CA LEU A 68 1.92 11.67 2.37
C LEU A 68 1.61 13.17 2.19
N ARG A 69 0.92 13.74 3.18
CA ARG A 69 0.56 15.15 3.26
C ARG A 69 1.42 15.83 4.31
N GLY A 70 1.98 16.97 3.90
CA GLY A 70 2.95 17.72 4.69
C GLY A 70 4.38 17.46 4.22
N HIS A 71 5.25 18.42 4.51
CA HIS A 71 6.67 18.38 4.16
C HIS A 71 7.50 18.32 5.44
N LYS A 72 7.37 17.22 6.20
CA LYS A 72 8.20 16.97 7.40
C LYS A 72 9.32 15.95 7.15
N HIS A 73 9.62 15.66 5.88
CA HIS A 73 10.72 14.79 5.47
C HIS A 73 11.81 15.60 4.77
N ASP A 74 13.05 15.17 4.92
CA ASP A 74 14.24 15.78 4.31
C ASP A 74 14.62 15.07 3.00
N SER A 75 14.31 13.77 2.88
CA SER A 75 14.54 12.95 1.68
C SER A 75 13.43 11.94 1.46
N CYS A 76 13.34 11.45 0.21
CA CYS A 76 12.53 10.30 -0.16
C CYS A 76 13.30 9.43 -1.17
N SER A 77 13.04 8.12 -1.16
CA SER A 77 13.73 7.16 -2.03
C SER A 77 12.78 6.04 -2.45
N TYR A 78 13.02 5.49 -3.65
CA TYR A 78 12.39 4.25 -4.08
C TYR A 78 13.19 3.06 -3.54
N GLU A 79 12.52 2.17 -2.81
CA GLU A 79 13.14 1.06 -2.06
C GLU A 79 12.48 -0.29 -2.42
N GLY A 80 12.13 -0.50 -3.69
CA GLY A 80 11.54 -1.76 -4.14
C GLY A 80 12.53 -2.93 -4.32
N GLY A 81 12.01 -4.08 -4.75
CA GLY A 81 12.76 -5.31 -5.03
C GLY A 81 12.08 -6.55 -4.44
N GLN A 82 12.44 -7.76 -4.88
CA GLN A 82 11.92 -9.03 -4.33
C GLN A 82 10.39 -9.09 -4.17
N HIS A 83 9.63 -8.72 -5.21
CA HIS A 83 8.17 -8.65 -5.17
C HIS A 83 7.55 -7.46 -4.43
N LEU A 84 8.37 -6.54 -3.91
CA LEU A 84 7.96 -5.32 -3.24
C LEU A 84 8.12 -4.10 -4.14
N PHE A 85 7.10 -3.25 -4.17
CA PHE A 85 7.18 -1.87 -4.62
C PHE A 85 7.03 -0.95 -3.41
N ALA A 86 8.06 -0.18 -3.08
CA ALA A 86 8.05 0.64 -1.87
C ALA A 86 8.73 2.00 -2.07
N MET A 87 8.26 2.96 -1.29
CA MET A 87 8.82 4.30 -1.16
C MET A 87 9.10 4.59 0.31
N SER A 88 10.23 5.22 0.57
CA SER A 88 10.64 5.69 1.89
C SER A 88 10.65 7.21 1.96
N TRP A 89 10.38 7.73 3.15
CA TRP A 89 10.54 9.13 3.52
C TRP A 89 11.24 9.18 4.87
N GLU A 90 12.15 10.12 5.04
CA GLU A 90 12.94 10.20 6.26
C GLU A 90 13.25 11.66 6.62
N ASN A 91 13.41 11.90 7.91
CA ASN A 91 14.00 13.13 8.45
C ASN A 91 15.01 12.75 9.53
N ALA A 92 15.55 13.75 10.24
CA ALA A 92 16.50 13.53 11.33
C ALA A 92 16.03 12.63 12.50
N GLN A 93 14.74 12.24 12.58
CA GLN A 93 14.12 11.55 13.72
C GLN A 93 13.29 10.33 13.33
N THR A 94 12.82 10.21 12.10
CA THR A 94 11.89 9.14 11.70
C THR A 94 12.16 8.67 10.29
N GLN A 95 12.04 7.37 10.08
CA GLN A 95 11.91 6.74 8.76
C GLN A 95 10.49 6.18 8.64
N LEU A 96 9.81 6.55 7.56
CA LEU A 96 8.50 6.04 7.15
C LEU A 96 8.67 5.29 5.84
N MET A 97 8.03 4.14 5.71
CA MET A 97 7.95 3.41 4.45
C MET A 97 6.52 3.02 4.14
N ILE A 98 6.16 3.12 2.87
CA ILE A 98 4.93 2.57 2.32
C ILE A 98 5.29 1.57 1.24
N GLY A 99 4.73 0.37 1.32
CA GLY A 99 4.97 -0.70 0.36
C GLY A 99 3.68 -1.36 -0.15
N THR A 100 3.77 -1.99 -1.30
CA THR A 100 2.75 -2.85 -1.90
C THR A 100 3.42 -3.93 -2.76
N GLU A 101 2.63 -4.87 -3.25
CA GLU A 101 3.07 -5.88 -4.22
C GLU A 101 3.54 -5.24 -5.53
N ASP A 102 4.62 -5.76 -6.09
CA ASP A 102 5.12 -5.34 -7.41
C ASP A 102 4.26 -5.85 -8.57
N GLU A 103 4.62 -5.46 -9.80
CA GLU A 103 3.88 -5.83 -11.01
C GLU A 103 3.77 -7.35 -11.21
N GLU A 104 4.81 -8.12 -10.89
CA GLU A 104 4.79 -9.58 -11.05
C GLU A 104 3.76 -10.20 -10.10
N SER A 105 3.77 -9.78 -8.84
CA SER A 105 2.84 -10.24 -7.81
C SER A 105 1.41 -9.81 -8.11
N LEU A 106 1.21 -8.59 -8.58
CA LEU A 106 -0.10 -8.09 -8.99
C LEU A 106 -0.65 -8.87 -10.18
N ASN A 107 0.17 -9.15 -11.20
CA ASN A 107 -0.24 -9.97 -12.35
C ASN A 107 -0.56 -11.41 -11.96
N ALA A 108 0.21 -12.01 -11.04
CA ALA A 108 -0.03 -13.38 -10.56
C ALA A 108 -1.39 -13.55 -9.87
N ARG A 109 -2.01 -12.46 -9.42
CA ARG A 109 -3.33 -12.45 -8.76
C ARG A 109 -4.49 -12.24 -9.73
N LEU A 110 -4.23 -11.91 -10.99
CA LEU A 110 -5.27 -11.72 -11.99
C LEU A 110 -5.82 -13.06 -12.51
N PRO A 111 -7.07 -13.10 -12.97
CA PRO A 111 -7.63 -14.29 -13.63
C PRO A 111 -6.81 -14.70 -14.86
N GLU A 112 -6.84 -15.99 -15.21
CA GLU A 112 -6.15 -16.52 -16.38
C GLU A 112 -6.53 -15.76 -17.67
N GLY A 113 -5.53 -15.30 -18.42
CA GLY A 113 -5.70 -14.52 -19.64
C GLY A 113 -5.87 -13.01 -19.42
N GLN A 114 -5.90 -12.53 -18.17
CA GLN A 114 -5.84 -11.11 -17.84
C GLN A 114 -4.43 -10.75 -17.35
N LYS A 115 -3.90 -9.63 -17.85
CA LYS A 115 -2.63 -9.06 -17.41
C LYS A 115 -2.72 -7.54 -17.48
N TYR A 116 -1.90 -6.86 -16.71
CA TYR A 116 -1.66 -5.44 -16.94
C TYR A 116 -0.94 -5.27 -18.29
N GLU A 117 -1.43 -4.35 -19.11
CA GLU A 117 -0.78 -4.02 -20.39
C GLU A 117 0.43 -3.10 -20.20
N PHE A 118 0.40 -2.30 -19.13
CA PHE A 118 1.45 -1.35 -18.74
C PHE A 118 1.73 -1.49 -17.24
N CYS A 119 2.88 -1.00 -16.79
CA CYS A 119 3.22 -0.98 -15.36
C CYS A 119 2.09 -0.29 -14.56
N PRO A 120 1.41 -1.00 -13.64
CA PRO A 120 0.27 -0.45 -12.92
C PRO A 120 0.68 0.45 -11.76
N LEU A 121 1.97 0.50 -11.44
CA LEU A 121 2.51 1.19 -10.27
C LEU A 121 3.23 2.48 -10.70
N GLY A 122 2.88 3.57 -10.04
CA GLY A 122 3.54 4.86 -10.16
C GLY A 122 4.01 5.35 -8.79
N HIS A 123 5.02 6.21 -8.78
CA HIS A 123 5.42 6.92 -7.58
C HIS A 123 5.88 8.35 -7.91
N ASP A 124 5.80 9.21 -6.92
CA ASP A 124 6.47 10.50 -6.88
C ASP A 124 6.88 10.84 -5.44
N GLU A 125 7.40 12.05 -5.22
CA GLU A 125 7.83 12.52 -3.90
C GLU A 125 6.73 12.47 -2.82
N LYS A 126 5.46 12.39 -3.21
CA LYS A 126 4.31 12.44 -2.30
C LYS A 126 3.68 11.07 -2.06
N GLY A 127 4.00 10.03 -2.82
CA GLY A 127 3.41 8.72 -2.57
C GLY A 127 3.43 7.75 -3.75
N ILE A 128 2.53 6.78 -3.66
CA ILE A 128 2.42 5.65 -4.59
C ILE A 128 1.01 5.64 -5.18
N SER A 129 0.91 5.35 -6.47
CA SER A 129 -0.34 5.09 -7.17
C SER A 129 -0.35 3.68 -7.74
N LEU A 130 -1.52 3.05 -7.69
CA LEU A 130 -1.81 1.76 -8.28
C LEU A 130 -3.04 1.90 -9.18
N THR A 131 -2.84 1.71 -10.48
CA THR A 131 -3.93 1.55 -11.45
C THR A 131 -4.47 0.14 -11.34
N LEU A 132 -5.76 0.00 -11.05
CA LEU A 132 -6.44 -1.28 -11.00
C LEU A 132 -6.69 -1.81 -12.42
N PRO A 133 -6.82 -3.14 -12.58
CA PRO A 133 -7.09 -3.73 -13.88
C PRO A 133 -8.56 -3.48 -14.26
N ASP A 134 -8.90 -3.62 -15.54
CA ASP A 134 -10.31 -3.54 -15.95
C ASP A 134 -11.15 -4.61 -15.24
N LEU A 135 -12.18 -4.14 -14.54
CA LEU A 135 -13.03 -4.97 -13.70
C LEU A 135 -14.34 -5.26 -14.43
N LYS A 136 -14.59 -6.56 -14.65
CA LYS A 136 -15.86 -7.02 -15.24
C LYS A 136 -17.00 -6.87 -14.23
N LYS A 137 -18.22 -6.76 -14.75
CA LYS A 137 -19.44 -6.86 -13.93
C LYS A 137 -19.42 -8.14 -13.08
N GLY A 138 -19.72 -8.00 -11.79
CA GLY A 138 -19.75 -9.08 -10.81
C GLY A 138 -18.40 -9.43 -10.20
N SER A 139 -17.30 -8.81 -10.66
CA SER A 139 -15.98 -9.04 -10.10
C SER A 139 -15.86 -8.50 -8.67
N ARG A 140 -14.98 -9.16 -7.91
CA ARG A 140 -14.53 -8.74 -6.59
C ARG A 140 -13.02 -8.90 -6.54
N CYS A 141 -12.35 -7.87 -6.09
CA CYS A 141 -10.89 -7.86 -5.94
C CYS A 141 -10.50 -7.00 -4.76
N SER A 142 -9.24 -7.11 -4.37
CA SER A 142 -8.69 -6.37 -3.25
C SER A 142 -7.25 -5.99 -3.52
N PHE A 143 -6.80 -4.88 -2.97
CA PHE A 143 -5.44 -4.38 -3.11
C PHE A 143 -5.00 -3.82 -1.77
N HIS A 144 -3.70 -3.61 -1.60
CA HIS A 144 -3.21 -3.18 -0.31
C HIS A 144 -2.01 -2.25 -0.38
N PHE A 145 -1.85 -1.49 0.68
CA PHE A 145 -0.60 -0.83 1.05
C PHE A 145 -0.26 -1.21 2.48
N ILE A 146 1.02 -1.31 2.79
CA ILE A 146 1.51 -1.44 4.16
C ILE A 146 2.25 -0.16 4.50
N VAL A 147 1.99 0.38 5.68
CA VAL A 147 2.64 1.58 6.22
C VAL A 147 3.42 1.17 7.46
N ALA A 148 4.71 1.46 7.50
CA ALA A 148 5.54 1.20 8.68
C ALA A 148 6.43 2.39 8.98
N TRP A 149 6.68 2.64 10.26
CA TRP A 149 7.65 3.67 10.67
C TRP A 149 8.41 3.28 11.94
N GLN A 150 9.56 3.92 12.09
CA GLN A 150 10.50 3.76 13.19
C GLN A 150 11.30 5.05 13.42
N ASP A 151 11.90 5.18 14.58
CA ASP A 151 12.93 6.19 14.86
C ASP A 151 14.11 6.14 13.86
N PHE A 152 14.68 7.30 13.53
CA PHE A 152 15.82 7.46 12.62
C PHE A 152 16.88 8.43 13.22
N PRO A 153 18.19 8.17 13.05
CA PRO A 153 18.77 6.96 12.49
C PRO A 153 18.55 5.77 13.42
N ALA A 154 17.94 4.71 12.89
CA ALA A 154 17.74 3.48 13.62
C ALA A 154 19.05 2.67 13.66
N ALA A 155 19.19 1.84 14.70
CA ALA A 155 20.27 0.87 14.76
C ALA A 155 20.24 -0.09 13.54
N ASP A 156 19.04 -0.39 13.04
CA ASP A 156 18.79 -1.27 11.91
C ASP A 156 17.95 -0.56 10.82
N SER A 157 18.61 -0.06 9.78
CA SER A 157 17.97 0.72 8.69
C SER A 157 17.06 -0.09 7.75
N GLY A 158 16.97 -1.42 7.94
CA GLY A 158 16.18 -2.31 7.09
C GLY A 158 14.81 -2.70 7.66
N ALA A 159 14.50 -2.37 8.92
CA ALA A 159 13.31 -2.90 9.59
C ALA A 159 12.00 -2.48 8.90
N CYS A 160 11.86 -1.21 8.50
CA CYS A 160 10.73 -0.74 7.68
C CYS A 160 10.57 -1.50 6.36
N TRP A 161 11.67 -1.89 5.69
CA TRP A 161 11.62 -2.64 4.43
C TRP A 161 11.01 -4.03 4.62
N TYR A 162 11.49 -4.78 5.61
CA TYR A 162 10.90 -6.08 5.96
C TYR A 162 9.47 -5.96 6.49
N ALA A 163 9.12 -4.82 7.08
CA ALA A 163 7.78 -4.59 7.61
C ALA A 163 6.72 -4.46 6.52
N VAL A 164 7.07 -3.81 5.41
CA VAL A 164 6.13 -3.54 4.32
C VAL A 164 6.12 -4.63 3.25
N ASP A 165 7.09 -5.54 3.26
CA ASP A 165 7.12 -6.77 2.46
C ASP A 165 6.12 -7.82 3.02
N VAL A 166 4.83 -7.53 2.85
CA VAL A 166 3.73 -8.39 3.28
C VAL A 166 2.94 -8.84 2.07
N ARG A 167 2.80 -10.16 1.91
CA ARG A 167 1.95 -10.72 0.85
C ARG A 167 0.50 -10.38 1.09
N HIS A 168 -0.26 -10.12 0.03
CA HIS A 168 -1.68 -9.79 0.16
C HIS A 168 -2.48 -10.86 0.92
N THR A 169 -2.15 -12.14 0.73
CA THR A 169 -2.84 -13.24 1.41
C THR A 169 -2.66 -13.23 2.93
N ASP A 170 -1.55 -12.70 3.43
CA ASP A 170 -1.28 -12.64 4.87
C ASP A 170 -1.99 -11.45 5.50
N LEU A 171 -2.02 -10.32 4.80
CA LEU A 171 -2.87 -9.18 5.18
C LEU A 171 -4.35 -9.56 5.23
N TRP A 172 -4.85 -10.27 4.21
CA TRP A 172 -6.24 -10.70 4.15
C TRP A 172 -6.64 -11.58 5.33
N LYS A 173 -5.73 -12.45 5.81
CA LYS A 173 -5.96 -13.24 7.03
C LYS A 173 -6.05 -12.34 8.25
N ALA A 174 -5.17 -11.36 8.40
CA ALA A 174 -5.22 -10.41 9.50
C ALA A 174 -6.59 -9.71 9.58
N PHE A 175 -7.11 -9.22 8.45
CA PHE A 175 -8.42 -8.58 8.40
C PHE A 175 -9.61 -9.49 8.79
N ASN A 176 -9.58 -10.78 8.44
CA ASN A 176 -10.67 -11.69 8.78
C ASN A 176 -10.61 -12.27 10.21
N HIS A 177 -9.50 -12.05 10.91
CA HIS A 177 -9.27 -12.51 12.28
C HIS A 177 -9.18 -11.36 13.30
N SER A 178 -9.43 -10.12 12.87
CA SER A 178 -9.43 -8.90 13.70
C SER A 178 -10.81 -8.55 14.23
#